data_AF-A0A6B0ZAA1-F1
#
_entry.id   AF-A0A6B0ZAA1-F1
#
_cell.length_a   1.000
_cell.length_b   1.000
_cell.length_c   1.000
_cell.angle_alpha   90.00
_cell.angle_beta   90.00
_cell.angle_gamma   90.00
#
_symmetry.space_group_name_H-M   'P 1'
#
loop_
_entity.id
_entity.type
_entity.pdbx_description
1 polymer ?
#
loop_
_entity_poly.entity_id
_entity_poly.type
_entity_poly.pdbx_seq_one_letter_code
_entity_poly.pdbx_strand_id
1 'polypeptide(L)'
;MSEKVEKGRSRAAPFIAADTDAAIFLGNPHIDNLMSVVIALGAEIWADRQRIKVIERLMETEGMATTEMVEAYVPTDAEKEAWEAERMEMVERVYSVLSRDTSSARPFGEERQF
;
A
#
# COMPACT_ATOMS: atom_id res chain seq x y z
N MET A 1 36.56 -4.58 35.46
CA MET A 1 35.26 -5.28 35.45
C MET A 1 34.46 -4.73 34.29
N SER A 2 34.17 -5.55 33.28
CA SER A 2 33.27 -5.19 32.18
C SER A 2 32.11 -6.18 32.20
N GLU A 3 30.96 -5.68 32.67
CA GLU A 3 29.73 -6.44 32.87
C GLU A 3 29.04 -6.60 31.52
N LYS A 4 28.97 -7.84 31.01
CA LYS A 4 28.19 -8.16 29.81
C LYS A 4 26.72 -8.19 30.19
N VAL A 5 25.97 -7.20 29.72
CA VAL A 5 24.51 -7.15 29.80
C VAL A 5 23.92 -8.33 29.01
N GLU A 6 23.29 -9.28 29.70
CA GLU A 6 22.62 -10.43 29.11
C GLU A 6 21.32 -9.96 28.44
N LYS A 7 21.33 -9.88 27.10
CA LYS A 7 20.18 -9.50 26.28
C LYS A 7 19.07 -10.55 26.47
N GLY A 8 17.95 -10.14 27.06
CA GLY A 8 16.83 -11.02 27.41
C GLY A 8 16.43 -11.94 26.26
N ARG A 9 16.37 -13.25 26.52
CA ARG A 9 15.95 -14.26 25.55
C ARG A 9 14.51 -13.98 25.12
N SER A 10 14.34 -13.45 23.90
CA SER A 10 13.05 -13.49 23.22
C SER A 10 12.64 -14.96 23.06
N ARG A 11 11.39 -15.28 23.43
CA ARG A 11 10.79 -16.62 23.21
C ARG A 11 10.23 -16.79 21.80
N ALA A 12 10.33 -15.76 20.94
CA ALA A 12 9.97 -15.89 19.54
C ALA A 12 11.01 -16.76 18.83
N ALA A 13 10.56 -17.71 18.02
CA ALA A 13 11.43 -18.40 17.08
C ALA A 13 12.15 -17.36 16.20
N PRO A 14 13.40 -17.63 15.75
CA PRO A 14 14.07 -16.74 14.82
C PRO A 14 13.22 -16.60 13.56
N PHE A 15 13.00 -15.36 13.11
CA PHE A 15 12.32 -15.09 11.84
C PHE A 15 13.09 -15.78 10.71
N ILE A 16 12.40 -16.65 9.96
CA ILE A 16 12.92 -17.27 8.75
C ILE A 16 12.16 -16.62 7.58
N ALA A 17 12.86 -16.05 6.61
CA ALA A 17 12.22 -15.37 5.47
C ALA A 17 11.22 -16.26 4.69
N ALA A 18 11.44 -17.58 4.73
CA ALA A 18 10.51 -18.56 4.17
C ALA A 18 9.12 -18.54 4.82
N ASP A 19 8.98 -18.08 6.06
CA ASP A 19 7.69 -18.03 6.77
C ASP A 19 6.74 -16.99 6.16
N THR A 20 7.25 -15.93 5.54
CA THR A 20 6.43 -14.96 4.79
C THR A 20 6.20 -15.39 3.35
N ASP A 21 7.21 -15.96 2.69
CA ASP A 21 7.12 -16.34 1.28
C ASP A 21 6.25 -17.59 1.05
N ALA A 22 6.11 -18.45 2.07
CA ALA A 22 5.25 -19.64 2.03
C ALA A 22 3.90 -19.44 2.75
N ALA A 23 3.64 -18.26 3.34
CA ALA A 23 2.39 -18.00 4.02
C ALA A 23 1.23 -17.90 3.01
N ILE A 24 0.14 -18.60 3.32
CA ILE A 24 -1.13 -18.48 2.61
C ILE A 24 -2.08 -17.73 3.55
N PHE A 25 -2.46 -16.50 3.18
CA PHE A 25 -3.27 -15.62 4.02
C PHE A 25 -4.76 -15.78 3.77
N LEU A 26 -5.16 -15.94 2.50
CA LEU A 26 -6.56 -16.01 2.08
C LEU A 26 -7.02 -17.42 1.73
N GLY A 27 -6.32 -18.44 2.25
CA GLY A 27 -6.62 -19.86 2.04
C GLY A 27 -6.32 -20.39 0.63
N ASN A 28 -6.02 -19.51 -0.33
CA ASN A 28 -5.59 -19.87 -1.68
C ASN A 28 -4.44 -18.94 -2.14
N PRO A 29 -3.25 -19.49 -2.46
CA PRO A 29 -2.08 -18.68 -2.83
C PRO A 29 -2.30 -17.85 -4.10
N HIS A 30 -3.19 -18.27 -5.01
CA HIS A 30 -3.53 -17.46 -6.19
C HIS A 30 -4.30 -16.19 -5.82
N ILE A 31 -5.11 -16.22 -4.76
CA ILE A 31 -5.84 -15.05 -4.27
C ILE A 31 -4.87 -14.10 -3.55
N ASP A 32 -3.91 -14.63 -2.79
CA ASP A 32 -2.85 -13.83 -2.15
C ASP A 32 -1.97 -13.11 -3.19
N ASN A 33 -1.60 -13.82 -4.26
CA ASN A 33 -0.88 -13.23 -5.38
C ASN A 33 -1.70 -12.14 -6.09
N LEU A 34 -2.99 -12.38 -6.30
CA LEU A 34 -3.88 -11.38 -6.88
C LEU A 34 -3.97 -10.12 -6.00
N MET A 35 -4.11 -10.28 -4.68
CA MET A 35 -4.10 -9.16 -3.74
C MET A 35 -2.79 -8.38 -3.80
N SER A 36 -1.64 -9.07 -3.88
CA SER A 36 -0.34 -8.43 -4.03
C SER A 36 -0.24 -7.60 -5.30
N VAL A 37 -0.73 -8.14 -6.44
CA VAL A 37 -0.80 -7.41 -7.71
C VAL A 37 -1.70 -6.17 -7.59
N VAL A 38 -2.86 -6.30 -6.97
CA VAL A 38 -3.83 -5.19 -6.83
C VAL A 38 -3.30 -4.07 -5.93
N ILE A 39 -2.57 -4.40 -4.86
CA ILE A 39 -1.90 -3.42 -4.00
C ILE A 39 -0.77 -2.72 -4.77
N ALA A 40 0.07 -3.47 -5.48
CA ALA A 40 1.15 -2.92 -6.29
C ALA A 40 0.62 -1.96 -7.36
N LEU A 41 -0.46 -2.35 -8.07
CA LEU A 41 -1.10 -1.48 -9.06
C LEU A 41 -1.62 -0.17 -8.45
N GLY A 42 -2.20 -0.19 -7.25
CA GLY A 42 -2.62 1.03 -6.59
C GLY A 42 -1.46 1.95 -6.20
N ALA A 43 -0.32 1.37 -5.82
CA ALA A 43 0.90 2.13 -5.55
C ALA A 43 1.46 2.80 -6.82
N GLU A 44 1.52 2.07 -7.94
CA GLU A 44 1.92 2.63 -9.25
C GLU A 44 0.99 3.77 -9.69
N ILE A 45 -0.34 3.58 -9.58
CA ILE A 45 -1.32 4.62 -9.92
C ILE A 45 -1.13 5.87 -9.04
N TRP A 46 -0.78 5.69 -7.75
CA TRP A 46 -0.49 6.82 -6.87
C TRP A 46 0.78 7.55 -7.30
N ALA A 47 1.85 6.82 -7.63
CA ALA A 47 3.09 7.42 -8.13
C ALA A 47 2.86 8.25 -9.40
N ASP A 48 2.06 7.74 -10.35
CA ASP A 48 1.68 8.48 -11.56
C ASP A 48 0.90 9.75 -11.25
N ARG A 49 -0.06 9.70 -10.31
CA ARG A 49 -0.81 10.88 -9.87
C ARG A 49 0.09 11.93 -9.23
N GLN A 50 1.06 11.51 -8.43
CA GLN A 50 2.04 12.41 -7.83
C GLN A 50 2.89 13.08 -8.91
N ARG A 51 3.34 12.31 -9.92
CA ARG A 51 4.07 12.85 -11.07
C ARG A 51 3.24 13.90 -11.83
N ILE A 52 1.94 13.65 -12.06
CA ILE A 52 1.04 14.61 -12.70
C ILE A 52 0.94 15.90 -11.88
N LYS A 53 0.74 15.81 -10.56
CA LYS A 53 0.69 17.00 -9.68
C LYS A 53 1.96 17.83 -9.74
N VAL A 54 3.12 17.18 -9.79
CA VAL A 54 4.42 17.85 -9.96
C VAL A 54 4.48 18.57 -11.31
N ILE A 55 4.06 17.92 -12.39
CA ILE A 55 4.02 18.51 -13.72
C ILE A 55 3.11 19.74 -13.74
N GLU A 56 1.89 19.62 -13.22
CA GLU A 56 0.94 20.74 -13.12
C GLU A 56 1.55 21.90 -12.34
N ARG A 57 2.17 21.61 -11.19
CA ARG A 57 2.82 22.62 -10.36
C ARG A 57 3.96 23.34 -11.06
N LEU A 58 4.84 22.61 -11.74
CA LEU A 58 5.95 23.18 -12.51
C LEU A 58 5.44 24.01 -13.69
N MET A 59 4.38 23.57 -14.36
CA MET A 59 3.75 24.36 -15.43
C MET A 59 3.14 25.67 -14.90
N GLU A 60 2.56 25.65 -13.70
CA GLU A 60 2.03 26.86 -13.06
C GLU A 60 3.13 27.84 -12.61
N THR A 61 4.24 27.35 -12.07
CA THR A 61 5.28 28.21 -11.48
C THR A 61 6.37 28.61 -12.47
N GLU A 62 6.81 27.69 -13.32
CA GLU A 62 7.94 27.87 -14.25
C GLU A 62 7.48 28.02 -15.72
N GLY A 63 6.21 27.74 -16.03
CA GLY A 63 5.67 27.79 -17.39
C GLY A 63 6.07 26.60 -18.28
N MET A 64 6.83 25.65 -17.75
CA MET A 64 7.26 24.43 -18.43
C MET A 64 7.53 23.31 -17.43
N ALA A 65 7.47 22.06 -17.90
CA ALA A 65 7.87 20.89 -17.11
C ALA A 65 8.77 19.99 -17.96
N THR A 66 10.07 19.93 -17.63
CA THR A 66 11.00 18.94 -18.22
C THR A 66 11.15 17.74 -17.30
N THR A 67 11.66 16.63 -17.82
CA THR A 67 11.94 15.42 -17.04
C THR A 67 12.85 15.75 -15.85
N GLU A 68 13.93 16.50 -16.07
CA GLU A 68 14.90 16.87 -15.03
C GLU A 68 14.25 17.69 -13.92
N MET A 69 13.34 18.60 -14.26
CA MET A 69 12.60 19.40 -13.28
C MET A 69 11.67 18.54 -12.44
N VAL A 70 10.98 17.58 -13.05
CA VAL A 70 10.09 16.64 -12.36
C VAL A 70 10.87 15.77 -11.37
N GLU A 71 12.02 15.21 -11.78
CA GLU A 71 12.84 14.36 -10.89
C GLU A 71 13.53 15.16 -9.77
N ALA A 72 13.83 16.44 -10.01
CA ALA A 72 14.46 17.30 -9.01
C ALA A 72 13.45 17.97 -8.05
N TYR A 73 12.15 17.84 -8.32
CA TYR A 73 11.13 18.53 -7.55
C TYR A 73 11.04 17.98 -6.12
N VAL A 74 11.11 18.89 -5.14
CA VAL A 74 10.95 18.57 -3.72
C VAL A 74 9.65 19.22 -3.22
N PRO A 75 8.63 18.43 -2.87
CA PRO A 75 7.37 18.97 -2.36
C PRO A 75 7.57 19.71 -1.04
N THR A 76 6.83 20.80 -0.87
CA THR A 76 6.70 21.50 0.42
C THR A 76 5.97 20.63 1.44
N ASP A 77 6.09 20.93 2.73
CA ASP A 77 5.42 20.15 3.76
C ASP A 77 3.88 20.26 3.67
N ALA A 78 3.36 21.41 3.22
CA ALA A 78 1.94 21.59 2.94
C ALA A 78 1.46 20.72 1.77
N GLU A 79 2.25 20.61 0.69
CA GLU A 79 1.94 19.72 -0.43
C GLU A 79 1.96 18.25 0.02
N LYS A 80 2.94 17.84 0.82
CA LYS A 80 3.00 16.46 1.37
C LYS A 80 1.78 16.13 2.21
N GLU A 81 1.34 17.04 3.08
CA GLU A 81 0.15 16.82 3.92
C GLU A 81 -1.12 16.70 3.07
N ALA A 82 -1.30 17.60 2.10
CA ALA A 82 -2.43 17.54 1.17
C ALA A 82 -2.42 16.24 0.35
N TRP A 83 -1.26 15.85 -0.18
CA TRP A 83 -1.10 14.63 -0.95
C TRP A 83 -1.36 13.38 -0.11
N GLU A 84 -0.94 13.36 1.15
CA GLU A 84 -1.22 12.24 2.05
C GLU A 84 -2.73 12.12 2.33
N ALA A 85 -3.43 13.23 2.55
CA ALA A 85 -4.88 13.22 2.70
C ALA A 85 -5.59 12.65 1.45
N GLU A 86 -5.19 13.09 0.26
CA GLU A 86 -5.73 12.56 -1.00
C GLU A 86 -5.39 11.07 -1.20
N ARG A 87 -4.21 10.62 -0.79
CA ARG A 87 -3.82 9.21 -0.82
C ARG A 87 -4.74 8.38 0.05
N MET A 88 -5.02 8.86 1.26
CA MET A 88 -5.93 8.20 2.19
C MET A 88 -7.35 8.13 1.65
N GLU A 89 -7.85 9.19 1.00
CA GLU A 89 -9.15 9.17 0.31
C GLU A 89 -9.18 8.16 -0.85
N MET A 90 -8.09 8.06 -1.62
CA MET A 90 -7.96 7.04 -2.66
C MET A 90 -7.97 5.63 -2.07
N VAL A 91 -7.21 5.40 -1.00
CA VAL A 91 -7.14 4.11 -0.30
C VAL A 91 -8.53 3.73 0.21
N GLU A 92 -9.24 4.65 0.86
CA GLU A 92 -10.59 4.40 1.36
C GLU A 92 -11.55 4.05 0.21
N ARG A 93 -11.55 4.83 -0.87
CA ARG A 93 -12.44 4.58 -2.01
C ARG A 93 -12.16 3.25 -2.73
N VAL A 94 -10.90 2.85 -2.83
CA VAL A 94 -10.49 1.67 -3.61
C VAL A 94 -10.50 0.40 -2.75
N TYR A 95 -10.04 0.48 -1.51
CA TYR A 95 -9.74 -0.68 -0.67
C TYR A 95 -10.72 -0.89 0.49
N SER A 96 -11.64 0.04 0.79
CA SER A 96 -12.67 -0.16 1.83
C SER A 96 -13.55 -1.39 1.61
N VAL A 97 -13.65 -1.90 0.38
CA VAL A 97 -14.37 -3.15 0.10
C VAL A 97 -13.74 -4.35 0.82
N LEU A 98 -12.42 -4.32 1.04
CA LEU A 98 -11.66 -5.39 1.69
C LEU A 98 -11.87 -5.42 3.21
N SER A 99 -12.29 -4.31 3.81
CA SER A 99 -12.56 -4.22 5.26
C SER A 99 -14.01 -4.54 5.63
N ARG A 100 -14.87 -4.85 4.65
CA ARG A 100 -16.27 -5.20 4.91
C ARG A 100 -16.37 -6.49 5.72
N ASP A 101 -17.27 -6.52 6.69
CA ASP A 101 -17.62 -7.77 7.38
C ASP A 101 -18.27 -8.74 6.39
N THR A 102 -17.63 -9.89 6.19
CA THR A 102 -18.09 -10.97 5.30
C THR A 102 -18.53 -12.20 6.08
N SER A 103 -18.63 -12.14 7.40
CA SER A 103 -19.05 -13.25 8.26
C SER A 103 -20.45 -13.77 7.92
N SER A 104 -21.32 -12.92 7.37
CA SER A 104 -22.66 -13.27 6.89
C SER A 104 -22.74 -13.48 5.37
N ALA A 105 -21.61 -13.48 4.65
CA ALA A 105 -21.60 -13.67 3.21
C ALA A 105 -22.07 -15.10 2.87
N ARG A 106 -23.01 -15.22 1.94
CA ARG A 106 -23.47 -16.53 1.45
C ARG A 106 -22.70 -16.93 0.20
N PRO A 107 -22.40 -18.22 0.00
CA PRO A 107 -21.82 -18.69 -1.25
C PRO A 107 -22.71 -18.31 -2.42
N PHE A 108 -22.10 -17.82 -3.49
CA PHE A 108 -22.82 -17.63 -4.75
C PHE A 108 -23.16 -19.02 -5.31
N GLY A 109 -24.46 -19.36 -5.36
CA GLY A 109 -24.94 -20.59 -6.01
C GLY A 109 -25.46 -21.70 -5.09
N GLU A 110 -25.54 -21.51 -3.76
CA GLU A 110 -26.42 -22.39 -2.96
C GLU A 110 -27.88 -22.13 -3.34
N GLU A 111 -28.50 -23.15 -3.91
CA GLU A 111 -29.90 -23.13 -4.35
C GLU A 111 -30.79 -22.58 -3.23
N ARG A 112 -31.52 -21.51 -3.53
CA ARG A 112 -32.72 -21.18 -2.74
C ARG A 112 -33.69 -22.33 -2.95
N GLN A 113 -33.64 -23.34 -2.08
CA GLN A 113 -34.74 -24.27 -1.91
C GLN A 113 -35.92 -23.44 -1.37
N PHE A 114 -36.87 -23.19 -2.27
CA PHE A 114 -38.15 -22.56 -1.97
C PHE A 114 -39.08 -23.58 -1.30
#